data_AF-A0A8H4QP57-F1
#
_entry.id   AF-A0A8H4QP57-F1
#
_cell.length_a   1.000
_cell.length_b   1.000
_cell.length_c   1.000
_cell.angle_alpha   90.00
_cell.angle_beta   90.00
_cell.angle_gamma   90.00
#
_symmetry.space_group_name_H-M   'P 1'
#
loop_
_entity.id
_entity.type
_entity.pdbx_description
1 polymer ?
#
loop_
_entity_poly.entity_id
_entity_poly.type
_entity_poly.pdbx_seq_one_letter_code
_entity_poly.pdbx_strand_id
1 'polypeptide(L)'
;MKVESTFYEWNSNHGSVHAAARVRPVAYMTCVVLKYIETLIALGDQLFRQNTLETLPLAMQRYIEASHLFGPRPVHVPQLGNRSVWSYNDLVEKVNLDDFSNALVKLELEFPFRADYLGSSEHIPFTQTGYFCIPANPQIVFLRALLDDRLYKCRNSLDIDGHKQSLPLFEPPIDPGALMRATAAGIGPSAVVSDLASPMPRYRFMYLLERTLELCRELKDTDARALAVKEKKDAKALGALSARHNTAVHRLVMEVKQAQKEEELAAIQTLEETRRSHVSRLAFYLALTGDPVPNLKSDSGWQEIQQTVGKSTTDELRMSPSEQHEMEKTIESITWSTVASS
;
A
#
# COMPACT_ATOMS: atom_id res chain seq x y z
N MET A 1 -17.02 31.35 -42.89
CA MET A 1 -18.07 30.57 -43.62
C MET A 1 -18.23 29.13 -43.12
N LYS A 2 -17.13 28.39 -42.81
CA LYS A 2 -17.23 26.99 -42.33
C LYS A 2 -17.72 26.85 -40.87
N VAL A 3 -17.56 27.89 -40.07
CA VAL A 3 -17.88 27.85 -38.63
C VAL A 3 -19.38 28.02 -38.37
N GLU A 4 -20.03 28.96 -39.04
CA GLU A 4 -21.50 29.13 -38.97
C GLU A 4 -22.22 27.84 -39.43
N SER A 5 -21.76 27.21 -40.52
CA SER A 5 -22.32 25.93 -40.97
C SER A 5 -22.15 24.80 -39.95
N THR A 6 -21.05 24.77 -39.18
CA THR A 6 -20.89 23.77 -38.10
C THR A 6 -21.94 23.93 -37.01
N PHE A 7 -22.26 25.18 -36.65
CA PHE A 7 -23.24 25.49 -35.61
C PHE A 7 -24.67 25.10 -36.04
N TYR A 8 -25.05 25.44 -37.28
CA TYR A 8 -26.36 25.08 -37.81
C TYR A 8 -26.54 23.55 -37.91
N GLU A 9 -25.52 22.80 -38.35
CA GLU A 9 -25.60 21.33 -38.40
C GLU A 9 -25.63 20.72 -36.98
N TRP A 10 -24.91 21.31 -36.02
CA TRP A 10 -24.94 20.88 -34.62
C TRP A 10 -26.30 21.12 -33.96
N ASN A 11 -26.86 22.33 -34.11
CA ASN A 11 -28.13 22.73 -33.52
C ASN A 11 -29.31 21.95 -34.12
N SER A 12 -29.32 21.74 -35.44
CA SER A 12 -30.35 20.95 -36.12
C SER A 12 -30.35 19.47 -35.71
N ASN A 13 -29.22 18.93 -35.26
CA ASN A 13 -29.07 17.56 -34.77
C ASN A 13 -29.07 17.46 -33.24
N HIS A 14 -29.84 18.29 -32.54
CA HIS A 14 -29.98 18.30 -31.07
C HIS A 14 -28.65 18.32 -30.30
N GLY A 15 -27.63 18.98 -30.85
CA GLY A 15 -26.33 19.13 -30.21
C GLY A 15 -25.37 17.95 -30.39
N SER A 16 -25.55 17.10 -31.42
CA SER A 16 -24.65 15.98 -31.69
C SER A 16 -23.23 16.43 -32.06
N VAL A 17 -22.23 15.99 -31.29
CA VAL A 17 -20.80 16.27 -31.53
C VAL A 17 -20.33 15.73 -32.89
N HIS A 18 -20.87 14.58 -33.30
CA HIS A 18 -20.52 13.95 -34.58
C HIS A 18 -20.97 14.76 -35.78
N ALA A 19 -22.11 15.47 -35.67
CA ALA A 19 -22.60 16.36 -36.71
C ALA A 19 -21.66 17.56 -36.90
N ALA A 20 -21.23 18.19 -35.80
CA ALA A 20 -20.22 19.26 -35.86
C ALA A 20 -18.88 18.77 -36.45
N ALA A 21 -18.45 17.55 -36.11
CA ALA A 21 -17.20 16.96 -36.59
C ALA A 21 -17.24 16.56 -38.08
N ARG A 22 -18.42 16.29 -38.68
CA ARG A 22 -18.54 16.04 -40.13
C ARG A 22 -18.21 17.28 -40.96
N VAL A 23 -18.66 18.45 -40.52
CA VAL A 23 -18.36 19.73 -41.17
C VAL A 23 -16.88 20.10 -41.03
N ARG A 24 -16.26 19.75 -39.89
CA ARG A 24 -14.84 19.99 -39.61
C ARG A 24 -14.09 18.66 -39.44
N PRO A 25 -13.63 18.01 -40.53
CA PRO A 25 -12.98 16.70 -40.47
C PRO A 25 -11.69 16.68 -39.63
N VAL A 26 -11.08 17.85 -39.40
CA VAL A 26 -9.94 18.02 -38.48
C VAL A 26 -10.27 17.49 -37.08
N ALA A 27 -11.51 17.60 -36.62
CA ALA A 27 -11.92 17.09 -35.31
C ALA A 27 -11.76 15.56 -35.22
N TYR A 28 -12.16 14.83 -36.26
CA TYR A 28 -11.96 13.38 -36.34
C TYR A 28 -10.47 13.02 -36.42
N MET A 29 -9.68 13.75 -37.22
CA MET A 29 -8.23 13.55 -37.30
C MET A 29 -7.56 13.71 -35.94
N THR A 30 -7.89 14.78 -35.22
CA THR A 30 -7.36 15.01 -33.86
C THR A 30 -7.82 13.95 -32.87
N CYS A 31 -9.06 13.46 -33.00
CA CYS A 31 -9.58 12.39 -32.14
C CYS A 31 -8.78 11.09 -32.33
N VAL A 32 -8.51 10.70 -33.58
CA VAL A 32 -7.72 9.50 -33.89
C VAL A 32 -6.30 9.61 -33.31
N VAL A 33 -5.65 10.77 -33.46
CA VAL A 33 -4.31 11.00 -32.88
C VAL A 33 -4.35 10.91 -31.36
N LEU A 34 -5.32 11.56 -30.70
CA LEU A 34 -5.46 11.49 -29.24
C LEU A 34 -5.71 10.05 -28.76
N LYS A 35 -6.56 9.30 -29.46
CA LYS A 35 -6.80 7.89 -29.15
C LYS A 35 -5.56 7.04 -29.31
N TYR A 36 -4.76 7.28 -30.34
CA TYR A 36 -3.49 6.59 -30.51
C TYR A 36 -2.51 6.89 -29.36
N ILE A 37 -2.43 8.15 -28.92
CA ILE A 37 -1.61 8.51 -27.77
C ILE A 37 -2.11 7.82 -26.48
N GLU A 38 -3.43 7.81 -26.24
CA GLU A 38 -4.01 7.07 -25.11
C GLU A 38 -3.62 5.58 -25.15
N THR A 39 -3.61 4.95 -26.32
CA THR A 39 -3.16 3.56 -26.45
C THR A 39 -1.67 3.38 -26.14
N LEU A 40 -0.81 4.30 -26.58
CA LEU A 40 0.62 4.25 -26.27
C LEU A 40 0.88 4.41 -24.77
N ILE A 41 0.16 5.31 -24.11
CA ILE A 41 0.22 5.49 -22.65
C ILE A 41 -0.27 4.24 -21.94
N ALA A 42 -1.38 3.64 -22.37
CA ALA A 42 -1.91 2.42 -21.76
C ALA A 42 -0.95 1.23 -21.90
N LEU A 43 -0.31 1.08 -23.06
CA LEU A 43 0.74 0.07 -23.27
C LEU A 43 1.97 0.33 -22.38
N GLY A 44 2.37 1.60 -22.26
CA GLY A 44 3.41 2.02 -21.34
C GLY A 44 3.07 1.67 -19.89
N ASP A 45 1.83 1.94 -19.45
CA ASP A 45 1.35 1.65 -18.09
C ASP A 45 1.35 0.14 -17.81
N GLN A 46 0.95 -0.69 -18.78
CA GLN A 46 0.99 -2.14 -18.66
C GLN A 46 2.42 -2.66 -18.46
N LEU A 47 3.38 -2.14 -19.24
CA LEU A 47 4.79 -2.51 -19.12
C LEU A 47 5.41 -1.97 -17.83
N PHE A 48 5.04 -0.75 -17.44
CA PHE A 48 5.55 -0.12 -16.23
C PHE A 48 5.14 -0.90 -14.96
N ARG A 49 3.91 -1.41 -14.93
CA ARG A 49 3.41 -2.27 -13.84
C ARG A 49 4.13 -3.62 -13.71
N GLN A 50 4.76 -4.12 -14.79
CA GLN A 50 5.55 -5.37 -14.71
C GLN A 50 6.86 -5.16 -13.94
N ASN A 51 7.39 -3.93 -13.96
CA ASN A 51 8.48 -3.48 -13.11
C ASN A 51 9.73 -4.38 -13.12
N THR A 52 10.14 -4.82 -14.31
CA THR A 52 11.40 -5.55 -14.52
C THR A 52 12.42 -4.64 -15.19
N LEU A 53 13.71 -4.98 -15.06
CA LEU A 53 14.79 -4.19 -15.67
C LEU A 53 14.65 -4.06 -17.19
N GLU A 54 14.07 -5.06 -17.86
CA GLU A 54 13.87 -5.07 -19.31
C GLU A 54 12.59 -4.34 -19.74
N THR A 55 11.55 -4.34 -18.90
CA THR A 55 10.24 -3.75 -19.26
C THR A 55 10.20 -2.24 -19.03
N LEU A 56 10.97 -1.72 -18.08
CA LEU A 56 11.09 -0.28 -17.79
C LEU A 56 11.60 0.55 -18.98
N PRO A 57 12.73 0.22 -19.64
CA PRO A 57 13.18 0.97 -20.80
C PRO A 57 12.19 0.88 -21.97
N LEU A 58 11.49 -0.25 -22.13
CA LEU A 58 10.44 -0.40 -23.13
C LEU A 58 9.24 0.50 -22.83
N ALA A 59 8.79 0.59 -21.58
CA ALA A 59 7.74 1.51 -21.16
C ALA A 59 8.16 2.97 -21.42
N MET A 60 9.40 3.32 -21.08
CA MET A 60 9.96 4.65 -21.33
C MET A 60 9.96 5.01 -22.81
N GLN A 61 10.28 4.07 -23.70
CA GLN A 61 10.21 4.27 -25.14
C GLN A 61 8.79 4.62 -25.61
N ARG A 62 7.75 3.94 -25.10
CA ARG A 62 6.34 4.23 -25.45
C ARG A 62 5.90 5.61 -24.99
N TYR A 63 6.32 6.03 -23.80
CA TYR A 63 6.02 7.39 -23.32
C TYR A 63 6.76 8.47 -24.12
N ILE A 64 7.99 8.21 -24.55
CA ILE A 64 8.75 9.13 -25.41
C ILE A 64 8.09 9.25 -26.79
N GLU A 65 7.67 8.13 -27.39
CA GLU A 65 6.91 8.09 -28.64
C GLU A 65 5.63 8.93 -28.55
N ALA A 66 4.86 8.74 -27.49
CA ALA A 66 3.68 9.55 -27.19
C ALA A 66 4.01 11.04 -26.98
N SER A 67 5.14 11.36 -26.33
CA SER A 67 5.60 12.74 -26.14
C SER A 67 5.94 13.43 -27.45
N HIS A 68 6.58 12.71 -28.39
CA HIS A 68 6.92 13.24 -29.71
C HIS A 68 5.65 13.52 -30.52
N LEU A 69 4.65 12.65 -30.44
CA LEU A 69 3.38 12.85 -31.12
C LEU A 69 2.58 14.04 -30.54
N PHE A 70 2.65 14.28 -29.22
CA PHE A 70 2.04 15.46 -28.60
C PHE A 70 2.73 16.79 -28.94
N GLY A 71 4.05 16.78 -29.17
CA GLY A 71 4.83 18.01 -29.39
C GLY A 71 5.21 18.74 -28.08
N PRO A 72 5.57 20.03 -28.13
CA PRO A 72 5.88 20.79 -26.93
C PRO A 72 4.63 21.06 -26.08
N ARG A 73 4.80 21.25 -24.77
CA ARG A 73 3.70 21.59 -23.87
C ARG A 73 3.07 22.94 -24.30
N PRO A 74 1.74 23.07 -24.29
CA PRO A 74 1.10 24.35 -24.57
C PRO A 74 1.59 25.40 -23.57
N VAL A 75 2.07 26.52 -24.09
CA VAL A 75 2.54 27.65 -23.28
C VAL A 75 1.31 28.34 -22.69
N HIS A 76 1.31 28.54 -21.37
CA HIS A 76 0.29 29.36 -20.74
C HIS A 76 0.57 30.83 -21.08
N VAL A 77 -0.29 31.43 -21.90
CA VAL A 77 -0.16 32.84 -22.24
C VAL A 77 -0.60 33.67 -21.02
N PRO A 78 0.28 34.46 -20.41
CA PRO A 78 -0.11 35.33 -19.30
C PRO A 78 -1.14 36.36 -19.78
N GLN A 79 -2.03 36.80 -18.89
CA GLN A 79 -2.95 37.87 -19.22
C GLN A 79 -2.15 39.16 -19.47
N LEU A 80 -2.17 39.65 -20.72
CA LEU A 80 -1.38 40.79 -21.17
C LEU A 80 -1.89 42.16 -20.65
N GLY A 81 -2.95 42.18 -19.82
CA GLY A 81 -3.50 43.39 -19.20
C GLY A 81 -4.71 43.15 -18.29
N ASN A 82 -5.12 44.20 -17.58
CA ASN A 82 -6.33 44.18 -16.73
C ASN A 82 -7.57 44.40 -17.59
N ARG A 83 -8.45 43.41 -17.66
CA ARG A 83 -9.75 43.54 -18.36
C ARG A 83 -10.75 44.33 -17.52
N SER A 84 -11.42 45.31 -18.11
CA SER A 84 -12.54 46.01 -17.48
C SER A 84 -13.75 45.07 -17.41
N VAL A 85 -14.42 44.98 -16.26
CA VAL A 85 -15.63 44.18 -16.10
C VAL A 85 -16.78 44.85 -16.85
N TRP A 86 -17.37 44.18 -17.84
CA TRP A 86 -18.53 44.63 -18.59
C TRP A 86 -19.80 43.86 -18.21
N SER A 87 -20.94 44.56 -18.16
CA SER A 87 -22.26 43.95 -18.06
C SER A 87 -22.66 43.28 -19.39
N TYR A 88 -23.63 42.36 -19.36
CA TYR A 88 -24.19 41.77 -20.58
C TYR A 88 -24.72 42.83 -21.55
N ASN A 89 -25.41 43.86 -21.03
CA ASN A 89 -25.93 44.94 -21.87
C ASN A 89 -24.79 45.75 -22.53
N ASP A 90 -23.71 46.01 -21.78
CA ASP A 90 -22.53 46.70 -22.30
C ASP A 90 -21.83 45.90 -23.40
N LEU A 91 -21.81 44.57 -23.28
CA LEU A 91 -21.24 43.66 -24.27
C LEU A 91 -22.05 43.69 -25.57
N VAL A 92 -23.38 43.59 -25.46
CA VAL A 92 -24.28 43.62 -26.63
C VAL A 92 -24.15 44.94 -27.38
N GLU A 93 -24.13 46.07 -26.67
CA GLU A 93 -24.05 47.40 -27.28
C GLU A 93 -22.67 47.72 -27.88
N LYS A 94 -21.57 47.33 -27.21
CA LYS A 94 -20.21 47.71 -27.63
C LYS A 94 -19.54 46.72 -28.59
N VAL A 95 -19.84 45.42 -28.46
CA VAL A 95 -19.18 44.35 -29.23
C VAL A 95 -20.09 43.83 -30.36
N ASN A 96 -21.36 44.24 -30.38
CA ASN A 96 -22.37 43.80 -31.35
C ASN A 96 -22.41 42.27 -31.43
N LEU A 97 -22.76 41.62 -30.31
CA LEU A 97 -22.87 40.17 -30.23
C LEU A 97 -23.98 39.69 -31.18
N ASP A 98 -23.56 39.16 -32.33
CA ASP A 98 -24.40 38.39 -33.26
C ASP A 98 -24.82 37.04 -32.62
N ASP A 99 -25.68 36.26 -33.27
CA ASP A 99 -26.09 34.91 -32.81
C ASP A 99 -24.87 34.00 -32.54
N PHE A 100 -23.75 34.27 -33.20
CA PHE A 100 -22.46 33.59 -33.03
C PHE A 100 -21.43 34.38 -32.20
N SER A 101 -21.80 35.56 -31.65
CA SER A 101 -20.93 36.43 -30.86
C SER A 101 -19.59 36.72 -31.57
N ASN A 102 -19.69 37.29 -32.78
CA ASN A 102 -18.71 37.18 -33.86
C ASN A 102 -17.36 37.90 -33.62
N ALA A 103 -16.39 37.20 -33.00
CA ALA A 103 -14.96 37.53 -33.09
C ALA A 103 -14.22 36.72 -34.18
N LEU A 104 -14.83 35.65 -34.68
CA LEU A 104 -14.15 34.63 -35.49
C LEU A 104 -14.22 34.92 -37.01
N VAL A 105 -15.28 35.58 -37.48
CA VAL A 105 -15.47 35.95 -38.89
C VAL A 105 -14.46 37.02 -39.36
N LYS A 106 -14.03 37.92 -38.48
CA LYS A 106 -13.00 38.94 -38.80
C LYS A 106 -11.58 38.35 -38.84
N LEU A 107 -11.27 37.41 -37.93
CA LEU A 107 -9.95 36.76 -37.88
C LEU A 107 -9.71 35.77 -39.05
N GLU A 108 -10.73 35.11 -39.59
CA GLU A 108 -10.57 34.20 -40.74
C GLU A 108 -10.09 34.91 -42.02
N LEU A 109 -10.33 36.22 -42.15
CA LEU A 109 -10.00 37.00 -43.34
C LEU A 109 -8.61 37.64 -43.31
N GLU A 110 -7.95 37.67 -42.14
CA GLU A 110 -6.79 38.55 -41.90
C GLU A 110 -5.44 37.82 -41.81
N PHE A 111 -5.40 36.48 -41.88
CA PHE A 111 -4.14 35.71 -41.84
C PHE A 111 -3.75 35.07 -43.18
N PRO A 112 -2.89 35.72 -43.98
CA PRO A 112 -2.06 35.03 -44.95
C PRO A 112 -0.81 34.48 -44.23
N PHE A 113 -0.79 33.17 -43.98
CA PHE A 113 0.39 32.34 -43.64
C PHE A 113 1.22 32.69 -42.39
N ARG A 114 1.68 31.62 -41.72
CA ARG A 114 2.69 31.64 -40.65
C ARG A 114 3.99 32.23 -41.22
N ALA A 115 4.41 33.40 -40.74
CA ALA A 115 5.76 33.88 -40.94
C ALA A 115 6.67 33.21 -39.91
N ASP A 116 7.62 32.39 -40.38
CA ASP A 116 8.71 31.90 -39.54
C ASP A 116 9.66 33.06 -39.26
N TYR A 117 9.62 33.61 -38.06
CA TYR A 117 10.55 34.65 -37.64
C TYR A 117 11.84 34.00 -37.11
N LEU A 118 12.85 33.84 -37.97
CA LEU A 118 14.25 33.87 -37.54
C LEU A 118 14.66 35.35 -37.43
N GLY A 119 14.57 35.93 -36.24
CA GLY A 119 15.06 37.29 -36.03
C GLY A 119 14.52 37.95 -34.77
N SER A 120 15.44 38.46 -33.96
CA SER A 120 15.21 39.22 -32.72
C SER A 120 14.44 40.52 -32.96
N SER A 121 13.11 40.47 -32.96
CA SER A 121 12.25 41.63 -32.73
C SER A 121 10.94 41.18 -32.09
N GLU A 122 10.76 41.56 -30.81
CA GLU A 122 9.64 41.20 -29.93
C GLU A 122 8.36 41.99 -30.24
N HIS A 123 7.87 41.94 -31.47
CA HIS A 123 6.53 42.43 -31.77
C HIS A 123 5.65 41.28 -32.23
N ILE A 124 5.08 40.59 -31.25
CA ILE A 124 3.94 39.71 -31.45
C ILE A 124 2.81 40.62 -32.00
N PRO A 125 2.28 40.37 -33.21
CA PRO A 125 1.15 41.14 -33.70
C PRO A 125 -0.01 40.99 -32.70
N PHE A 126 -0.42 42.11 -32.10
CA PHE A 126 -1.57 42.15 -31.19
C PHE A 126 -2.83 41.90 -32.01
N THR A 127 -3.37 40.69 -31.91
CA THR A 127 -4.68 40.36 -32.44
C THR A 127 -5.73 40.81 -31.44
N GLN A 128 -6.77 41.51 -31.91
CA GLN A 128 -7.94 41.81 -31.08
C GLN A 128 -8.64 40.49 -30.76
N THR A 129 -8.38 39.95 -29.57
CA THR A 129 -9.10 38.80 -29.03
C THR A 129 -10.44 39.27 -28.46
N GLY A 130 -11.46 38.42 -28.53
CA GLY A 130 -12.76 38.72 -27.93
C GLY A 130 -12.67 38.94 -26.43
N TYR A 131 -13.73 39.49 -25.83
CA TYR A 131 -13.78 39.74 -24.37
C TYR A 131 -13.54 38.46 -23.55
N PHE A 132 -13.98 37.30 -24.06
CA PHE A 132 -13.71 35.99 -23.46
C PHE A 132 -12.51 35.31 -24.13
N CYS A 133 -11.58 34.82 -23.31
CA CYS A 133 -10.47 33.99 -23.77
C CYS A 133 -10.97 32.59 -24.13
N ILE A 134 -10.37 31.96 -25.14
CA ILE A 134 -10.63 30.56 -25.49
C ILE A 134 -9.79 29.68 -24.57
N PRO A 135 -10.41 28.84 -23.70
CA PRO A 135 -9.66 27.95 -22.83
C PRO A 135 -9.03 26.80 -23.63
N ALA A 136 -7.89 26.29 -23.14
CA ALA A 136 -7.33 25.05 -23.64
C ALA A 136 -8.26 23.87 -23.30
N ASN A 137 -8.27 22.85 -24.16
CA ASN A 137 -9.04 21.63 -23.90
C ASN A 137 -8.47 20.91 -22.65
N PRO A 138 -9.27 20.72 -21.57
CA PRO A 138 -8.79 20.12 -20.33
C PRO A 138 -8.31 18.68 -20.51
N GLN A 139 -8.89 17.92 -21.45
CA GLN A 139 -8.49 16.53 -21.70
C GLN A 139 -7.07 16.44 -22.24
N ILE A 140 -6.70 17.33 -23.18
CA ILE A 140 -5.36 17.38 -23.77
C ILE A 140 -4.33 17.78 -22.71
N VAL A 141 -4.68 18.77 -21.87
CA VAL A 141 -3.83 19.21 -20.76
C VAL A 141 -3.60 18.08 -19.75
N PHE A 142 -4.68 17.37 -19.38
CA PHE A 142 -4.60 16.23 -18.48
C PHE A 142 -3.74 15.10 -19.06
N LEU A 143 -3.98 14.69 -20.31
CA LEU A 143 -3.20 13.63 -20.96
C LEU A 143 -1.71 13.98 -21.02
N ARG A 144 -1.38 15.24 -21.31
CA ARG A 144 0.01 15.68 -21.28
C ARG A 144 0.61 15.64 -19.86
N ALA A 145 -0.13 16.12 -18.87
CA ALA A 145 0.31 16.07 -17.48
C ALA A 145 0.53 14.63 -16.99
N LEU A 146 -0.35 13.69 -17.39
CA LEU A 146 -0.22 12.27 -17.09
C LEU A 146 1.06 11.71 -17.72
N LEU A 147 1.32 11.99 -19.00
CA LEU A 147 2.53 11.54 -19.67
C LEU A 147 3.80 12.09 -19.01
N ASP A 148 3.82 13.39 -18.68
CA ASP A 148 4.95 14.03 -17.99
C ASP A 148 5.19 13.39 -16.62
N ASP A 149 4.13 13.06 -15.86
CA ASP A 149 4.19 12.33 -14.59
C ASP A 149 4.79 10.93 -14.75
N ARG A 150 4.36 10.17 -15.77
CA ARG A 150 4.92 8.82 -16.04
C ARG A 150 6.40 8.88 -16.38
N LEU A 151 6.80 9.78 -17.27
CA LEU A 151 8.22 9.98 -17.61
C LEU A 151 9.04 10.40 -16.40
N TYR A 152 8.49 11.25 -15.53
CA TYR A 152 9.14 11.64 -14.28
C TYR A 152 9.33 10.45 -13.35
N LYS A 153 8.30 9.62 -13.15
CA LYS A 153 8.37 8.43 -12.29
C LYS A 153 9.39 7.41 -12.79
N CYS A 154 9.38 7.10 -14.09
CA CYS A 154 10.37 6.19 -14.67
C CYS A 154 11.82 6.70 -14.50
N ARG A 155 12.05 8.00 -14.68
CA ARG A 155 13.40 8.61 -14.55
C ARG A 155 13.92 8.66 -13.11
N ASN A 156 13.02 8.69 -12.13
CA ASN A 156 13.37 8.82 -10.71
C ASN A 156 13.22 7.52 -9.90
N SER A 157 13.12 6.37 -10.58
CA SER A 157 12.97 5.05 -9.94
C SER A 157 11.76 4.98 -8.99
N LEU A 158 10.63 5.54 -9.43
CA LEU A 158 9.35 5.44 -8.74
C LEU A 158 8.47 4.42 -9.45
N ASP A 159 7.58 3.78 -8.70
CA ASP A 159 6.47 2.97 -9.23
C ASP A 159 5.41 3.86 -9.89
N ILE A 160 4.44 3.25 -10.57
CA ILE A 160 3.29 3.93 -11.16
C ILE A 160 2.49 4.73 -10.12
N ASP A 161 2.42 4.22 -8.89
CA ASP A 161 1.76 4.86 -7.74
C ASP A 161 2.65 5.91 -7.04
N GLY A 162 3.92 6.03 -7.43
CA GLY A 162 4.87 7.02 -6.89
C GLY A 162 5.72 6.53 -5.71
N HIS A 163 5.65 5.25 -5.35
CA HIS A 163 6.52 4.67 -4.33
C HIS A 163 7.94 4.49 -4.87
N LYS A 164 8.96 4.92 -4.12
CA LYS A 164 10.35 4.74 -4.54
C LYS A 164 10.73 3.26 -4.48
N GLN A 165 11.28 2.75 -5.57
CA GLN A 165 11.69 1.36 -5.66
C GLN A 165 13.19 1.24 -5.85
N SER A 166 13.78 0.28 -5.12
CA SER A 166 15.14 -0.18 -5.35
C SER A 166 15.04 -1.50 -6.10
N LEU A 167 15.27 -1.47 -7.41
CA LEU A 167 15.26 -2.68 -8.22
C LEU A 167 16.43 -3.59 -7.80
N PRO A 168 16.20 -4.88 -7.54
CA PRO A 168 17.29 -5.80 -7.29
C PRO A 168 18.17 -5.91 -8.56
N LEU A 169 19.49 -6.03 -8.37
CA LEU A 169 20.46 -6.08 -9.48
C LEU A 169 20.26 -7.30 -10.40
N PHE A 170 19.65 -8.36 -9.86
CA PHE A 170 19.30 -9.58 -10.56
C PHE A 170 17.90 -10.03 -10.11
N GLU A 171 17.20 -10.74 -10.99
CA GLU A 171 15.97 -11.46 -10.62
C GLU A 171 16.30 -12.55 -9.56
N PRO A 172 15.38 -12.87 -8.63
CA PRO A 172 15.65 -13.84 -7.59
C PRO A 172 16.02 -15.21 -8.20
N PRO A 173 17.22 -15.75 -7.91
CA PRO A 173 17.65 -17.04 -8.43
C PRO A 173 16.88 -18.20 -7.79
N ILE A 174 16.72 -19.29 -8.53
CA ILE A 174 16.20 -20.57 -8.03
C ILE A 174 17.23 -21.17 -7.06
N ASP A 175 16.82 -21.49 -5.82
CA ASP A 175 17.72 -21.94 -4.74
C ASP A 175 18.20 -23.41 -4.89
N PRO A 176 19.52 -23.67 -5.06
CA PRO A 176 20.10 -25.02 -5.10
C PRO A 176 20.33 -25.65 -3.71
N GLY A 177 20.11 -24.91 -2.61
CA GLY A 177 20.33 -25.35 -1.22
C GLY A 177 19.39 -26.44 -0.70
N ALA A 178 18.33 -26.77 -1.45
CA ALA A 178 17.51 -27.96 -1.19
C ALA A 178 18.26 -29.28 -1.50
N LEU A 179 19.26 -29.26 -2.38
CA LEU A 179 19.98 -30.46 -2.83
C LEU A 179 21.22 -30.80 -2.00
N MET A 180 21.91 -29.80 -1.43
CA MET A 180 23.19 -29.99 -0.74
C MET A 180 23.08 -30.31 0.76
N ARG A 181 21.93 -30.11 1.41
CA ARG A 181 21.75 -30.41 2.85
C ARG A 181 21.86 -31.91 3.19
N ALA A 182 21.88 -32.79 2.19
CA ALA A 182 21.98 -34.24 2.35
C ALA A 182 23.42 -34.77 2.59
N THR A 183 24.47 -33.96 2.42
CA THR A 183 25.82 -34.52 2.17
C THR A 183 26.91 -34.25 3.21
N ALA A 184 26.71 -33.44 4.27
CA ALA A 184 27.85 -33.01 5.10
C ALA A 184 27.64 -33.16 6.62
N ALA A 185 28.16 -34.24 7.22
CA ALA A 185 28.41 -34.35 8.66
C ALA A 185 29.61 -35.29 8.98
N GLY A 186 30.66 -34.81 9.67
CA GLY A 186 31.73 -35.65 10.27
C GLY A 186 33.01 -34.91 10.74
N ILE A 187 33.55 -35.24 11.94
CA ILE A 187 34.76 -34.67 12.63
C ILE A 187 35.50 -35.75 13.53
N GLY A 188 36.80 -35.57 13.93
CA GLY A 188 37.70 -36.45 14.78
C GLY A 188 38.43 -35.80 16.03
N PRO A 189 39.49 -36.40 16.69
CA PRO A 189 40.14 -35.86 17.95
C PRO A 189 41.69 -36.08 18.25
N SER A 190 42.29 -35.46 19.32
CA SER A 190 43.27 -36.02 20.36
C SER A 190 44.25 -35.06 21.14
N ALA A 191 44.62 -35.39 22.43
CA ALA A 191 45.98 -35.43 23.08
C ALA A 191 46.24 -34.78 24.50
N VAL A 192 47.08 -35.44 25.37
CA VAL A 192 47.65 -35.02 26.70
C VAL A 192 49.01 -35.75 26.97
N VAL A 193 49.95 -35.17 27.77
CA VAL A 193 50.87 -35.79 28.80
C VAL A 193 52.25 -35.09 28.96
N SER A 194 52.69 -34.77 30.21
CA SER A 194 54.09 -34.86 30.74
C SER A 194 54.28 -34.17 32.12
N ASP A 195 54.91 -34.84 33.11
CA ASP A 195 55.75 -34.23 34.20
C ASP A 195 56.44 -35.29 35.12
N LEU A 196 57.75 -35.14 35.49
CA LEU A 196 58.47 -35.83 36.62
C LEU A 196 59.99 -35.45 36.78
N ALA A 197 60.43 -34.73 37.84
CA ALA A 197 61.84 -34.74 38.41
C ALA A 197 62.03 -33.91 39.73
N SER A 198 62.66 -34.45 40.82
CA SER A 198 63.05 -33.70 42.06
C SER A 198 64.15 -34.38 42.95
N PRO A 199 65.02 -33.66 43.74
CA PRO A 199 66.29 -34.16 44.38
C PRO A 199 66.26 -34.69 45.87
N MET A 200 67.41 -35.21 46.39
CA MET A 200 67.56 -36.19 47.51
C MET A 200 67.73 -35.66 48.99
N PRO A 201 67.17 -36.30 50.05
CA PRO A 201 67.15 -35.81 51.46
C PRO A 201 68.29 -36.29 52.43
N ARG A 202 68.41 -35.68 53.64
CA ARG A 202 69.53 -35.82 54.64
C ARG A 202 69.32 -36.72 55.89
N TYR A 203 68.11 -37.19 56.19
CA TYR A 203 67.83 -38.07 57.35
C TYR A 203 67.85 -39.56 56.91
N ARG A 204 67.98 -40.51 57.85
CA ARG A 204 67.88 -41.95 57.54
C ARG A 204 66.46 -42.29 57.08
N PHE A 205 66.37 -43.17 56.09
CA PHE A 205 65.14 -43.51 55.37
C PHE A 205 63.96 -43.88 56.26
N MET A 206 64.14 -44.76 57.26
CA MET A 206 63.03 -45.23 58.09
C MET A 206 62.35 -44.12 58.90
N TYR A 207 63.13 -43.18 59.45
CA TYR A 207 62.58 -42.04 60.19
C TYR A 207 61.88 -41.05 59.24
N LEU A 208 62.46 -40.80 58.05
CA LEU A 208 61.81 -39.98 57.02
C LEU A 208 60.50 -40.61 56.54
N LEU A 209 60.46 -41.93 56.34
CA LEU A 209 59.28 -42.65 55.88
C LEU A 209 58.12 -42.52 56.87
N GLU A 210 58.36 -42.70 58.16
CA GLU A 210 57.32 -42.60 59.18
C GLU A 210 56.76 -41.16 59.26
N ARG A 211 57.65 -40.15 59.29
CA ARG A 211 57.25 -38.73 59.28
C ARG A 211 56.60 -38.30 57.96
N THR A 212 57.06 -38.80 56.81
CA THR A 212 56.39 -38.49 55.53
C THR A 212 55.05 -39.17 55.44
N LEU A 213 54.86 -40.38 55.98
CA LEU A 213 53.55 -41.03 56.03
C LEU A 213 52.56 -40.28 56.93
N GLU A 214 52.99 -39.77 58.08
CA GLU A 214 52.17 -38.89 58.94
C GLU A 214 51.79 -37.60 58.21
N LEU A 215 52.76 -36.89 57.61
CA LEU A 215 52.51 -35.69 56.82
C LEU A 215 51.62 -35.97 55.61
N CYS A 216 51.77 -37.13 54.94
CA CYS A 216 50.91 -37.54 53.84
C CYS A 216 49.47 -37.81 54.29
N ARG A 217 49.25 -38.26 55.53
CA ARG A 217 47.90 -38.42 56.10
C ARG A 217 47.28 -37.05 56.40
N GLU A 218 48.02 -36.14 57.05
CA GLU A 218 47.57 -34.76 57.24
C GLU A 218 47.33 -34.04 55.91
N LEU A 219 48.17 -34.28 54.90
CA LEU A 219 48.01 -33.77 53.55
C LEU A 219 46.72 -34.30 52.91
N LYS A 220 46.42 -35.60 53.01
CA LYS A 220 45.17 -36.18 52.51
C LYS A 220 43.94 -35.58 53.21
N ASP A 221 44.00 -35.41 54.53
CA ASP A 221 42.90 -34.85 55.30
C ASP A 221 42.69 -33.36 55.03
N THR A 222 43.77 -32.61 54.78
CA THR A 222 43.69 -31.20 54.39
C THR A 222 43.25 -31.03 52.94
N ASP A 223 43.67 -31.93 52.03
CA ASP A 223 43.24 -31.94 50.64
C ASP A 223 41.75 -32.27 50.51
N ALA A 224 41.25 -33.28 51.23
CA ALA A 224 39.81 -33.59 51.28
C ALA A 224 38.99 -32.40 51.80
N ARG A 225 39.50 -31.68 52.82
CA ARG A 225 38.85 -30.45 53.33
C ARG A 225 38.92 -29.31 52.31
N ALA A 226 40.05 -29.10 51.66
CA ALA A 226 40.24 -28.06 50.65
C ALA A 226 39.34 -28.31 49.43
N LEU A 227 39.25 -29.57 48.97
CA LEU A 227 38.34 -29.99 47.91
C LEU A 227 36.88 -29.70 48.29
N ALA A 228 36.44 -30.13 49.48
CA ALA A 228 35.06 -29.87 49.94
C ALA A 228 34.74 -28.37 50.06
N VAL A 229 35.70 -27.54 50.46
CA VAL A 229 35.51 -26.07 50.50
C VAL A 229 35.42 -25.49 49.09
N LYS A 230 36.25 -25.95 48.15
CA LYS A 230 36.18 -25.54 46.73
C LYS A 230 34.84 -25.94 46.11
N GLU A 231 34.44 -27.20 46.25
CA GLU A 231 33.14 -27.69 45.76
C GLU A 231 31.96 -26.89 46.33
N LYS A 232 31.96 -26.61 47.65
CA LYS A 232 30.91 -25.78 48.28
C LYS A 232 30.93 -24.33 47.81
N LYS A 233 32.11 -23.76 47.58
CA LYS A 233 32.25 -22.40 47.03
C LYS A 233 31.69 -22.34 45.61
N ASP A 234 32.04 -23.32 44.78
CA ASP A 234 31.60 -23.39 43.39
C ASP A 234 30.08 -23.65 43.30
N ALA A 235 29.53 -24.53 44.14
CA ALA A 235 28.09 -24.75 44.24
C ALA A 235 27.32 -23.46 44.63
N LYS A 236 27.84 -22.68 45.58
CA LYS A 236 27.25 -21.38 45.95
C LYS A 236 27.38 -20.34 44.84
N ALA A 237 28.53 -20.30 44.15
CA ALA A 237 28.76 -19.39 43.02
C ALA A 237 27.80 -19.69 41.86
N LEU A 238 27.62 -20.98 41.52
CA LEU A 238 26.64 -21.42 40.54
C LEU A 238 25.21 -21.08 40.97
N GLY A 239 24.84 -21.33 42.23
CA GLY A 239 23.53 -20.96 42.76
C GLY A 239 23.24 -19.45 42.65
N ALA A 240 24.23 -18.61 42.97
CA ALA A 240 24.11 -17.16 42.81
C ALA A 240 24.00 -16.74 41.34
N LEU A 241 24.74 -17.38 40.43
CA LEU A 241 24.67 -17.13 38.99
C LEU A 241 23.31 -17.51 38.42
N SER A 242 22.79 -18.69 38.77
CA SER A 242 21.46 -19.15 38.36
C SER A 242 20.36 -18.20 38.87
N ALA A 243 20.46 -17.73 40.11
CA ALA A 243 19.52 -16.74 40.64
C ALA A 243 19.55 -15.43 39.82
N ARG A 244 20.74 -14.91 39.50
CA ARG A 244 20.89 -13.72 38.64
C ARG A 244 20.31 -13.95 37.25
N HIS A 245 20.59 -15.10 36.63
CA HIS A 245 20.04 -15.44 35.32
C HIS A 245 18.51 -15.50 35.34
N ASN A 246 17.92 -16.16 36.34
CA ASN A 246 16.48 -16.24 36.50
C ASN A 246 15.84 -14.85 36.63
N THR A 247 16.45 -13.93 37.40
CA THR A 247 15.94 -12.55 37.49
C THR A 247 16.01 -11.79 36.17
N ALA A 248 17.06 -12.01 35.36
CA ALA A 248 17.19 -11.40 34.05
C ALA A 248 16.14 -11.97 33.07
N VAL A 249 15.96 -13.29 33.07
CA VAL A 249 14.92 -13.97 32.28
C VAL A 249 13.53 -13.47 32.67
N HIS A 250 13.23 -13.35 33.97
CA HIS A 250 11.95 -12.80 34.41
C HIS A 250 11.72 -11.36 33.95
N ARG A 251 12.76 -10.51 33.91
CA ARG A 251 12.64 -9.15 33.35
C ARG A 251 12.28 -9.19 31.86
N LEU A 252 12.94 -10.03 31.08
CA LEU A 252 12.63 -10.19 29.64
C LEU A 252 11.22 -10.76 29.43
N VAL A 253 10.79 -11.71 30.26
CA VAL A 253 9.42 -12.23 30.22
C VAL A 253 8.40 -11.12 30.51
N MET A 254 8.70 -10.21 31.44
CA MET A 254 7.83 -9.05 31.70
C MET A 254 7.72 -8.12 30.49
N GLU A 255 8.81 -7.85 29.78
CA GLU A 255 8.80 -7.04 28.54
C GLU A 255 7.94 -7.72 27.45
N VAL A 256 8.08 -9.03 27.27
CA VAL A 256 7.22 -9.80 26.35
C VAL A 256 5.75 -9.72 26.77
N LYS A 257 5.44 -9.78 28.06
CA LYS A 257 4.07 -9.65 28.56
C LYS A 257 3.49 -8.24 28.34
N GLN A 258 4.32 -7.21 28.40
CA GLN A 258 3.91 -5.85 28.06
C GLN A 258 3.59 -5.73 26.56
N ALA A 259 4.46 -6.25 25.69
CA ALA A 259 4.21 -6.28 24.25
C ALA A 259 2.94 -7.08 23.90
N GLN A 260 2.71 -8.23 24.55
CA GLN A 260 1.45 -8.98 24.39
C GLN A 260 0.24 -8.16 24.81
N LYS A 261 0.32 -7.39 25.91
CA LYS A 261 -0.79 -6.50 26.31
C LYS A 261 -1.07 -5.44 25.24
N GLU A 262 -0.04 -4.86 24.63
CA GLU A 262 -0.19 -3.88 23.55
C GLU A 262 -0.81 -4.50 22.29
N GLU A 263 -0.40 -5.73 21.95
CA GLU A 263 -0.99 -6.51 20.86
C GLU A 263 -2.49 -6.77 21.10
N GLU A 264 -2.88 -7.19 22.31
CA GLU A 264 -4.30 -7.39 22.66
C GLU A 264 -5.10 -6.08 22.61
N LEU A 265 -4.51 -4.95 23.02
CA LEU A 265 -5.16 -3.64 22.88
C LEU A 265 -5.37 -3.25 21.41
N ALA A 266 -4.38 -3.52 20.55
CA ALA A 266 -4.53 -3.34 19.11
C ALA A 266 -5.60 -4.28 18.54
N ALA A 267 -5.67 -5.53 19.02
CA ALA A 267 -6.71 -6.48 18.63
C ALA A 267 -8.11 -5.96 18.99
N ILE A 268 -8.30 -5.36 20.17
CA ILE A 268 -9.57 -4.71 20.55
C ILE A 268 -9.96 -3.62 19.55
N GLN A 269 -9.02 -2.76 19.12
CA GLN A 269 -9.30 -1.73 18.11
C GLN A 269 -9.75 -2.35 16.78
N THR A 270 -9.12 -3.45 16.34
CA THR A 270 -9.58 -4.14 15.12
C THR A 270 -10.99 -4.71 15.28
N LEU A 271 -11.33 -5.23 16.46
CA LEU A 271 -12.68 -5.73 16.76
C LEU A 271 -13.72 -4.59 16.79
N GLU A 272 -13.36 -3.40 17.25
CA GLU A 272 -14.23 -2.23 17.18
C GLU A 272 -14.52 -1.82 15.73
N GLU A 273 -13.51 -1.82 14.85
CA GLU A 273 -13.70 -1.52 13.43
C GLU A 273 -14.55 -2.58 12.72
N THR A 274 -14.36 -3.87 13.03
CA THR A 274 -15.23 -4.93 12.51
C THR A 274 -16.67 -4.75 12.99
N ARG A 275 -16.90 -4.41 14.26
CA ARG A 275 -18.23 -4.07 14.78
C ARG A 275 -18.84 -2.89 14.02
N ARG A 276 -18.08 -1.81 13.77
CA ARG A 276 -18.55 -0.65 12.99
C ARG A 276 -18.99 -1.06 11.58
N SER A 277 -18.25 -1.95 10.92
CA SER A 277 -18.61 -2.51 9.62
C SER A 277 -19.89 -3.35 9.66
N HIS A 278 -20.12 -4.14 10.72
CA HIS A 278 -21.37 -4.89 10.89
C HIS A 278 -22.57 -3.97 11.16
N VAL A 279 -22.38 -2.93 11.99
CA VAL A 279 -23.42 -1.94 12.29
C VAL A 279 -23.82 -1.18 11.03
N SER A 280 -22.87 -0.77 10.19
CA SER A 280 -23.17 -0.07 8.93
C SER A 280 -23.92 -0.96 7.94
N ARG A 281 -23.56 -2.25 7.84
CA ARG A 281 -24.29 -3.23 7.03
C ARG A 281 -25.73 -3.42 7.52
N LEU A 282 -25.93 -3.56 8.83
CA LEU A 282 -27.27 -3.69 9.41
C LEU A 282 -28.11 -2.44 9.12
N ALA A 283 -27.55 -1.24 9.33
CA ALA A 283 -28.23 0.01 9.05
C ALA A 283 -28.66 0.12 7.57
N PHE A 284 -27.79 -0.31 6.65
CA PHE A 284 -28.10 -0.36 5.22
C PHE A 284 -29.29 -1.29 4.91
N TYR A 285 -29.31 -2.51 5.49
CA TYR A 285 -30.39 -3.46 5.24
C TYR A 285 -31.73 -3.00 5.84
N LEU A 286 -31.73 -2.39 7.02
CA LEU A 286 -32.96 -1.85 7.61
C LEU A 286 -33.51 -0.66 6.83
N ALA A 287 -32.64 0.20 6.31
CA ALA A 287 -33.06 1.27 5.40
C ALA A 287 -33.70 0.71 4.12
N LEU A 288 -33.25 -0.46 3.64
CA LEU A 288 -33.83 -1.12 2.48
C LEU A 288 -35.18 -1.79 2.78
N THR A 289 -35.35 -2.41 3.95
CA THR A 289 -36.62 -3.06 4.34
C THR A 289 -37.67 -2.08 4.86
N GLY A 290 -37.25 -0.87 5.27
CA GLY A 290 -38.12 0.13 5.89
C GLY A 290 -38.41 -0.16 7.37
N ASP A 291 -37.73 -1.14 7.96
CA ASP A 291 -37.87 -1.48 9.37
C ASP A 291 -37.21 -0.42 10.26
N PRO A 292 -37.79 -0.13 11.44
CA PRO A 292 -37.20 0.81 12.38
C PRO A 292 -35.84 0.30 12.87
N VAL A 293 -34.86 1.19 12.95
CA VAL A 293 -33.53 0.86 13.48
C VAL A 293 -33.67 0.40 14.93
N PRO A 294 -33.32 -0.85 15.28
CA PRO A 294 -33.34 -1.30 16.65
C PRO A 294 -32.34 -0.46 17.45
N ASN A 295 -32.69 -0.15 18.70
CA ASN A 295 -31.82 0.64 19.56
C ASN A 295 -30.57 -0.18 19.92
N LEU A 296 -29.55 -0.10 19.05
CA LEU A 296 -28.25 -0.70 19.26
C LEU A 296 -27.66 -0.03 20.49
N LYS A 297 -27.60 -0.75 21.62
CA LYS A 297 -26.95 -0.24 22.84
C LYS A 297 -25.54 0.22 22.48
N SER A 298 -25.34 1.53 22.51
CA SER A 298 -24.03 2.17 22.35
C SER A 298 -23.24 1.93 23.63
N ASP A 299 -22.01 1.42 23.51
CA ASP A 299 -20.99 1.44 24.55
C ASP A 299 -21.40 1.05 25.97
N SER A 300 -22.39 0.16 26.12
CA SER A 300 -22.44 -0.66 27.33
C SER A 300 -21.20 -1.55 27.23
N GLY A 301 -20.17 -1.25 28.03
CA GLY A 301 -18.90 -1.97 28.06
C GLY A 301 -19.10 -3.49 28.04
N TRP A 302 -18.07 -4.22 27.61
CA TRP A 302 -18.12 -5.66 27.30
C TRP A 302 -19.06 -6.43 28.25
N GLN A 303 -20.22 -6.86 27.73
CA GLN A 303 -21.13 -7.75 28.42
C GLN A 303 -20.86 -9.15 27.88
N GLU A 304 -20.38 -10.03 28.75
CA GLU A 304 -20.23 -11.44 28.43
C GLU A 304 -21.62 -11.98 28.06
N ILE A 305 -21.80 -12.32 26.77
CA ILE A 305 -23.00 -13.01 26.33
C ILE A 305 -22.89 -14.41 26.90
N GLN A 306 -23.64 -14.72 27.95
CA GLN A 306 -23.67 -16.07 28.47
C GLN A 306 -24.23 -17.01 27.40
N GLN A 307 -23.37 -17.85 26.84
CA GLN A 307 -23.77 -18.93 25.95
C GLN A 307 -24.41 -20.04 26.78
N THR A 308 -25.60 -19.78 27.32
CA THR A 308 -26.41 -20.82 27.95
C THR A 308 -27.15 -21.57 26.85
N VAL A 309 -26.81 -22.85 26.65
CA VAL A 309 -27.74 -23.79 26.03
C VAL A 309 -28.89 -23.90 27.02
N GLY A 310 -30.04 -23.29 26.68
CA GLY A 310 -31.22 -23.33 27.56
C GLY A 310 -31.55 -24.76 27.96
N LYS A 311 -32.16 -24.94 29.15
CA LYS A 311 -32.55 -26.29 29.61
C LYS A 311 -33.38 -26.98 28.52
N SER A 312 -32.99 -28.19 28.15
CA SER A 312 -33.73 -28.95 27.14
C SER A 312 -35.15 -29.23 27.63
N THR A 313 -36.10 -29.16 26.71
CA THR A 313 -37.50 -29.48 27.00
C THR A 313 -37.62 -30.95 27.40
N THR A 314 -38.51 -31.27 28.34
CA THR A 314 -38.71 -32.65 28.84
C THR A 314 -39.43 -33.57 27.85
N ASP A 315 -39.79 -33.06 26.68
CA ASP A 315 -40.49 -33.78 25.62
C ASP A 315 -39.56 -34.80 24.94
N GLU A 316 -40.12 -35.77 24.19
CA GLU A 316 -39.36 -36.91 23.66
C GLU A 316 -38.14 -36.50 22.80
N LEU A 317 -38.24 -35.36 22.09
CA LEU A 317 -37.17 -34.84 21.25
C LEU A 317 -36.07 -34.06 22.01
N ARG A 318 -36.25 -33.73 23.30
CA ARG A 318 -35.29 -33.00 24.17
C ARG A 318 -34.53 -31.86 23.48
N MET A 319 -35.26 -30.98 22.81
CA MET A 319 -34.68 -29.85 22.10
C MET A 319 -34.36 -28.69 23.04
N SER A 320 -33.35 -27.90 22.69
CA SER A 320 -33.10 -26.60 23.31
C SER A 320 -34.19 -25.58 22.93
N PRO A 321 -34.43 -24.53 23.73
CA PRO A 321 -35.44 -23.52 23.41
C PRO A 321 -35.24 -22.82 22.06
N SER A 322 -33.98 -22.65 21.63
CA SER A 322 -33.65 -22.11 20.31
C SER A 322 -34.03 -23.06 19.17
N GLU A 323 -33.73 -24.35 19.32
CA GLU A 323 -34.08 -25.37 18.32
C GLU A 323 -35.61 -25.52 18.19
N GLN A 324 -36.34 -25.42 19.30
CA GLN A 324 -37.80 -25.43 19.27
C GLN A 324 -38.38 -24.25 18.50
N HIS A 325 -37.88 -23.04 18.76
CA HIS A 325 -38.33 -21.83 18.08
C HIS A 325 -38.02 -21.86 16.58
N GLU A 326 -36.86 -22.40 16.19
CA GLU A 326 -36.54 -22.61 14.77
C GLU A 326 -37.47 -23.64 14.14
N MET A 327 -37.71 -24.77 14.81
CA MET A 327 -38.64 -25.79 14.32
C MET A 327 -40.05 -25.21 14.14
N GLU A 328 -40.56 -24.46 15.09
CA GLU A 328 -41.89 -23.83 15.02
C GLU A 328 -41.97 -22.85 13.85
N LYS A 329 -40.98 -21.96 13.68
CA LYS A 329 -40.91 -21.04 12.53
C LYS A 329 -40.81 -21.77 11.20
N THR A 330 -40.09 -22.89 11.13
CA THR A 330 -40.03 -23.68 9.90
C THR A 330 -41.38 -24.32 9.57
N ILE A 331 -42.09 -24.87 10.56
CA ILE A 331 -43.45 -25.40 10.39
C ILE A 331 -44.40 -24.29 9.94
N GLU A 332 -44.38 -23.12 10.57
CA GLU A 332 -45.17 -21.97 10.15
C GLU A 332 -44.87 -21.61 8.69
N SER A 333 -43.60 -21.51 8.30
CA SER A 333 -43.23 -21.20 6.91
C SER A 333 -43.76 -22.22 5.90
N ILE A 334 -43.78 -23.50 6.26
CA ILE A 334 -44.35 -24.58 5.45
C ILE A 334 -45.87 -24.39 5.32
N THR A 335 -46.55 -24.01 6.40
CA THR A 335 -48.00 -23.71 6.33
C THR A 335 -48.30 -22.49 5.47
N TRP A 336 -47.49 -21.42 5.56
CA TRP A 336 -47.66 -20.24 4.71
C TRP A 336 -47.39 -20.54 3.23
N SER A 337 -46.37 -21.34 2.92
CA SER A 337 -46.07 -21.75 1.53
C SER A 337 -47.14 -22.66 0.93
N THR A 338 -47.72 -23.57 1.71
CA THR A 338 -48.80 -24.45 1.24
C THR A 338 -50.09 -23.67 0.97
N VAL A 339 -50.45 -22.70 1.83
CA VAL A 339 -51.59 -21.79 1.61
C VAL A 339 -51.37 -20.87 0.40
N ALA A 340 -50.14 -20.43 0.14
CA ALA A 340 -49.83 -19.64 -1.06
C ALA A 340 -49.89 -20.45 -2.37
N SER A 341 -49.82 -21.78 -2.30
CA SER A 341 -49.85 -22.69 -3.45
C SER A 341 -51.23 -23.28 -3.76
N SER A 342 -52.23 -23.06 -2.90
CA SER A 342 -53.64 -23.46 -3.09
C SER A 342 -54.50 -22.31 -3.59
#